data_AF-A0A1G0NHE7-F1
#
_entry.id   AF-A0A1G0NHE7-F1
#
_cell.length_a   1.000
_cell.length_b   1.000
_cell.length_c   1.000
_cell.angle_alpha   90.00
_cell.angle_beta   90.00
_cell.angle_gamma   90.00
#
_symmetry.space_group_name_H-M   'P 1'
#
loop_
_entity.id
_entity.type
_entity.pdbx_description
1 polymer ?
#
loop_
_entity_poly.entity_id
_entity_poly.type
_entity_poly.pdbx_seq_one_letter_code
_entity_poly.pdbx_strand_id
1 'polypeptide(L)' 'MPLFDFHCKQCNCNFELLVRGSTAYVCPECGSAEVEKLVSLPAAPGKSQEIIARARGQAAREGHFSNYASSERPRRK' A
#
# COMPACT_ATOMS: atom_id res chain seq x y z
N MET A 1 -16.33 1.48 2.52
CA MET A 1 -16.56 0.16 3.17
C MET A 1 -15.41 -0.07 4.13
N PRO A 2 -15.61 0.02 5.45
CA PRO A 2 -14.52 -0.17 6.41
C PRO A 2 -14.30 -1.67 6.62
N LEU A 3 -13.25 -2.19 5.98
CA LEU A 3 -12.75 -3.54 6.18
C LEU A 3 -11.68 -3.48 7.28
N PHE A 4 -11.73 -4.40 8.22
CA PHE A 4 -10.74 -4.48 9.29
C PHE A 4 -10.30 -5.93 9.50
N ASP A 5 -9.04 -6.07 9.88
CA ASP A 5 -8.44 -7.34 10.25
C ASP A 5 -8.70 -7.61 11.73
N PHE A 6 -9.00 -8.86 12.06
CA PHE A 6 -9.24 -9.32 13.42
C PHE A 6 -8.44 -10.59 13.71
N HIS A 7 -8.05 -10.75 14.97
CA HIS A 7 -7.46 -11.97 15.52
C HIS A 7 -8.40 -12.56 16.57
N CYS A 8 -8.74 -13.85 16.45
CA CYS A 8 -9.53 -14.54 17.46
C CYS A 8 -8.66 -15.22 18.49
N LYS A 9 -8.92 -14.96 19.78
CA LYS A 9 -8.14 -15.52 20.90
C LYS A 9 -8.37 -17.01 21.15
N GLN A 10 -9.46 -17.58 20.63
CA GLN A 10 -9.78 -18.99 20.84
C GLN A 10 -9.19 -19.91 19.77
N CYS A 11 -9.45 -19.65 18.49
CA CYS A 11 -8.89 -20.44 17.38
C CYS A 11 -7.48 -20.00 16.95
N ASN A 12 -7.00 -18.84 17.44
CA ASN A 12 -5.77 -18.17 16.97
C ASN A 12 -5.76 -17.84 15.46
N CYS A 13 -6.93 -17.72 14.86
CA CYS A 13 -7.10 -17.47 13.45
C CYS A 13 -7.29 -15.96 13.16
N ASN A 14 -6.69 -15.50 12.07
CA ASN A 14 -6.86 -14.14 11.56
C ASN A 14 -7.93 -14.14 10.48
N PHE A 15 -8.81 -13.14 10.50
CA PHE A 15 -9.86 -12.99 9.50
C PHE A 15 -10.18 -11.52 9.25
N GLU A 16 -10.73 -11.23 8.08
CA GLU A 16 -11.17 -9.88 7.72
C GLU A 16 -12.68 -9.78 7.91
N LEU A 17 -13.14 -8.65 8.46
CA LEU A 17 -14.55 -8.38 8.65
C LEU A 17 -14.93 -7.02 8.09
N LEU A 18 -15.95 -7.01 7.24
CA LEU A 18 -16.56 -5.80 6.76
C LEU A 18 -17.51 -5.25 7.82
N VAL A 19 -17.13 -4.15 8.46
CA VAL A 19 -17.88 -3.59 9.58
C VAL A 19 -18.92 -2.58 9.08
N ARG A 20 -20.17 -2.74 9.53
CA ARG A 20 -21.31 -1.86 9.26
C ARG A 20 -22.18 -1.78 10.51
N GLY A 21 -22.93 -0.69 10.71
CA GLY A 21 -23.94 -0.49 11.76
C GLY A 21 -23.97 -1.52 12.90
N SER A 22 -24.73 -2.60 12.71
CA SER A 22 -24.96 -3.68 13.69
C SER A 22 -24.17 -4.97 13.44
N THR A 23 -22.95 -4.88 12.89
CA THR A 23 -22.12 -6.06 12.60
C THR A 23 -21.66 -6.71 13.90
N ALA A 24 -21.92 -8.01 14.05
CA ALA A 24 -21.41 -8.80 15.17
C ALA A 24 -19.93 -9.13 14.94
N TYR A 25 -19.09 -8.81 15.91
CA TYR A 25 -17.66 -9.11 15.89
C TYR A 25 -17.43 -10.53 16.39
N VAL A 26 -17.74 -11.51 15.55
CA VAL A 26 -17.58 -12.93 15.87
C VAL A 26 -16.66 -13.62 14.88
N CYS A 27 -15.88 -14.58 15.38
CA CYS A 27 -15.00 -15.40 14.56
C CYS A 27 -15.83 -16.32 13.65
N PRO A 28 -15.62 -16.33 12.33
CA PRO A 28 -16.37 -17.19 11.40
C PRO A 28 -16.02 -18.68 11.55
N GLU A 29 -14.85 -19.02 12.08
CA GLU A 29 -14.37 -20.40 12.22
C GLU A 29 -14.91 -21.09 13.48
N CYS A 30 -14.94 -20.38 14.62
CA CYS A 30 -15.31 -20.97 15.92
C CYS A 30 -16.54 -20.33 16.58
N GLY A 31 -17.07 -19.23 16.03
CA GLY A 31 -18.22 -18.51 16.58
C GLY A 31 -17.92 -17.66 17.83
N SER A 32 -16.68 -17.63 18.30
CA SER A 32 -16.29 -16.85 19.48
C SER A 32 -16.43 -15.34 19.26
N ALA A 33 -16.90 -14.63 20.29
CA ALA A 33 -16.89 -13.16 20.34
C ALA A 33 -15.57 -12.58 20.90
N GLU A 34 -14.62 -13.43 21.33
CA GLU A 34 -13.31 -13.00 21.82
C GLU A 34 -12.36 -12.73 20.65
N VAL A 35 -12.57 -11.58 20.01
CA VAL A 35 -11.78 -11.12 18.87
C VAL A 35 -11.15 -9.75 19.13
N GLU A 36 -9.92 -9.55 18.67
CA GLU A 36 -9.19 -8.30 18.76
C GLU A 36 -8.99 -7.70 17.37
N LYS A 37 -9.24 -6.39 17.25
CA LYS A 37 -8.98 -5.67 16.02
C LYS A 37 -7.48 -5.48 15.84
N LEU A 38 -6.96 -5.92 14.69
CA LEU A 38 -5.56 -5.72 14.33
C LEU A 38 -5.36 -4.33 13.72
N VAL A 39 -4.16 -3.80 13.94
CA VAL A 39 -3.71 -2.56 13.32
C VAL A 39 -2.98 -2.90 12.04
N SER A 40 -3.44 -2.36 10.92
CA SER A 40 -2.78 -2.53 9.63
C SER A 40 -1.40 -1.88 9.64
N LEU A 41 -0.43 -2.55 9.02
CA LEU A 41 0.91 -1.98 8.88
C LEU A 41 0.87 -0.74 7.96
N PRO A 42 1.58 0.35 8.32
CA PRO A 42 1.72 1.48 7.42
C PRO A 42 2.51 1.05 6.17
N ALA A 43 2.13 1.60 5.02
CA ALA A 43 2.87 1.38 3.78
C ALA A 43 4.31 1.90 3.91
N ALA A 44 5.27 1.14 3.38
CA ALA A 44 6.65 1.59 3.27
C ALA A 44 6.74 2.88 2.42
N PRO A 45 7.75 3.74 2.65
CA PRO A 45 7.95 4.94 1.84
C PRO A 45 8.08 4.57 0.36
N GLY A 46 7.39 5.32 -0.50
CA GLY A 46 7.40 5.09 -1.94
C GLY A 46 8.77 5.36 -2.56
N LYS A 47 9.18 4.51 -3.52
CA LYS A 47 10.47 4.63 -4.24
C LYS A 47 10.35 5.39 -5.56
N SER A 48 9.28 6.15 -5.76
CA SER A 48 8.97 6.81 -7.03
C SER A 48 10.08 7.76 -7.47
N GLN A 49 10.63 8.54 -6.54
CA GLN A 49 11.72 9.49 -6.84
C GLN A 49 12.97 8.78 -7.37
N GLU A 50 13.37 7.67 -6.74
CA GLU A 50 14.53 6.87 -7.16
C GLU A 50 14.30 6.24 -8.54
N ILE A 51 13.10 5.69 -8.77
CA ILE A 51 12.71 5.09 -10.06
C ILE A 51 12.75 6.16 -11.16
N ILE A 52 12.19 7.34 -10.90
CA ILE A 52 12.19 8.47 -11.85
C ILE A 52 13.63 8.93 -12.12
N ALA A 53 14.46 9.08 -11.08
CA ALA A 53 15.85 9.49 -11.24
C ALA A 53 16.65 8.51 -12.09
N ARG A 54 16.48 7.20 -11.85
CA ARG A 54 17.12 6.14 -12.64
C ARG A 54 16.68 6.18 -14.10
N ALA A 55 15.37 6.27 -14.35
CA ALA A 55 14.83 6.37 -15.70
C ALA A 55 15.37 7.62 -16.41
N ARG A 56 15.44 8.75 -15.71
CA ARG A 56 16.00 10.00 -16.26
C ARG A 56 17.48 9.87 -16.61
N GLY A 57 18.26 9.16 -15.78
CA GLY A 57 19.68 8.89 -16.07
C GLY A 57 19.88 7.98 -17.29
N GLN A 58 18.98 7.02 -17.52
CA GLN A 58 19.03 6.19 -18.72
C GLN A 58 18.68 6.98 -19.97
N ALA A 59 17.57 7.72 -19.94
CA ALA A 59 17.16 8.56 -21.07
C ALA A 59 18.22 9.63 -21.43
N ALA A 60 18.96 10.16 -20.46
CA ALA A 60 20.08 11.06 -20.74
C ALA A 60 21.23 10.38 -21.50
N ARG A 61 21.53 9.11 -21.21
CA ARG A 61 22.56 8.33 -21.92
C ARG A 61 22.14 7.97 -23.34
N GLU A 62 20.86 7.67 -23.53
CA GLU A 62 20.27 7.26 -24.82
C GLU A 62 19.80 8.45 -25.68
N GLY A 63 19.78 9.67 -25.12
CA GLY A 63 19.32 10.87 -25.82
C GLY A 63 17.80 11.04 -25.91
N HIS A 64 17.03 10.29 -25.10
CA HIS A 64 15.57 10.24 -25.14
C HIS A 64 14.92 11.38 -24.32
N PHE A 65 14.98 12.61 -24.82
CA PHE A 65 14.48 13.82 -24.12
C PHE A 65 13.08 14.29 -24.53
N SER A 66 12.33 13.51 -25.31
CA SER A 66 11.01 13.90 -25.85
C SER A 66 9.98 14.27 -24.77
N ASN A 67 10.03 13.59 -23.62
CA ASN A 67 9.13 13.81 -22.48
C ASN A 67 9.68 14.75 -21.40
N TYR A 68 10.83 15.39 -21.63
CA TYR A 68 11.45 16.31 -20.67
C TYR A 68 10.91 17.71 -20.86
N ALA A 69 10.66 18.42 -19.75
CA ALA A 69 10.36 19.83 -19.81
C ALA A 69 11.56 20.59 -20.40
N SER A 70 11.31 21.74 -21.05
CA SER A 70 12.38 22.54 -21.67
C SER A 70 13.47 22.95 -20.66
N SER A 71 13.11 23.14 -19.39
CA SER A 71 14.04 23.43 -18.28
C SER A 71 14.91 22.23 -17.86
N GLU A 72 14.50 21.01 -18.19
CA GLU A 72 15.17 19.77 -17.80
C GLU A 72 16.10 19.23 -18.90
N ARG A 73 16.09 19.83 -20.10
CA ARG A 73 16.94 19.42 -21.22
C ARG A 73 18.35 20.00 -21.06
N PRO A 74 19.41 19.23 -21.37
CA PRO A 74 20.77 19.78 -21.38
C PRO A 74 20.86 20.94 -22.38
N ARG A 75 21.42 22.07 -21.94
CA ARG A 75 21.62 23.23 -22.82
C ARG A 75 22.61 22.83 -23.91
N ARG A 76 22.23 23.02 -25.17
CA ARG A 76 23.17 22.95 -26.29
C ARG A 76 24.15 24.13 -26.11
N LYS A 77 25.44 23.82 -25.99
CA LYS A 77 26.51 24.83 -26.06
C LYS A 77 26.62 25.37 -27.48
#